data_AF-A0A173MJW7-F1
#
_entry.id   AF-A0A173MJW7-F1
#
_cell.length_a   1.000
_cell.length_b   1.000
_cell.length_c   1.000
_cell.angle_alpha   90.00
_cell.angle_beta   90.00
_cell.angle_gamma   90.00
#
_symmetry.space_group_name_H-M   'P 1'
#
loop_
_entity.id
_entity.type
_entity.pdbx_description
1 polymer ?
#
loop_
_entity_poly.entity_id
_entity_poly.type
_entity_poly.pdbx_seq_one_letter_code
_entity_poly.pdbx_strand_id
1 'polypeptide(L)'
;MSTAKVKAESGGRNLQKLSYLKAEFDAERISSWEQVFAFYAVSTIAVDLGIHYNTFQRKVKTNRFFTLDELIRFAGIINVDHRLVINFVVDQIVVKKGKAQPG
;
A
#
# COMPACT_ATOMS: atom_id res chain seq x y z
N MET A 1 12.93 26.39 -22.89
CA MET A 1 11.93 26.06 -21.84
C MET A 1 12.63 25.23 -20.76
N SER A 2 12.76 25.78 -19.56
CA SER A 2 13.65 25.26 -18.50
C SER A 2 13.17 23.94 -17.89
N THR A 3 14.03 22.92 -17.97
CA THR A 3 13.91 21.58 -17.36
C THR A 3 13.98 21.56 -15.82
N ALA A 4 14.19 22.71 -15.18
CA ALA A 4 14.31 22.83 -13.73
C ALA A 4 12.96 22.84 -12.97
N LYS A 5 11.84 23.20 -13.61
CA LYS A 5 10.53 23.26 -12.93
C LYS A 5 9.87 21.90 -12.69
N VAL A 6 10.25 20.86 -13.44
CA VAL A 6 9.57 19.55 -13.39
C VAL A 6 9.93 18.76 -12.11
N LYS A 7 11.13 18.98 -11.55
CA LYS A 7 11.65 18.16 -10.45
C LYS A 7 11.12 18.57 -9.06
N ALA A 8 10.80 19.85 -8.86
CA ALA A 8 10.29 20.36 -7.59
C ALA A 8 8.80 20.05 -7.36
N GLU A 9 7.99 20.04 -8.42
CA GLU A 9 6.55 19.77 -8.32
C GLU A 9 6.21 18.28 -8.12
N SER A 10 7.10 17.36 -8.54
CA SER A 10 6.91 15.91 -8.38
C SER A 10 7.19 15.44 -6.95
N GLY A 11 8.16 16.03 -6.25
CA GLY A 11 8.47 15.71 -4.85
C GLY A 11 7.34 16.11 -3.89
N GLY A 12 6.79 17.32 -4.07
CA GLY A 12 5.68 17.82 -3.24
C GLY A 12 4.37 17.07 -3.45
N ARG A 13 4.05 16.68 -4.69
CA ARG A 13 2.83 15.90 -5.00
C ARG A 13 2.87 14.49 -4.40
N ASN A 14 4.02 13.83 -4.38
CA ASN A 14 4.14 12.51 -3.75
C ASN A 14 4.03 12.58 -2.23
N LEU A 15 4.60 13.62 -1.60
CA LEU A 15 4.42 13.86 -0.15
C LEU A 15 2.95 14.09 0.22
N GLN A 16 2.23 14.88 -0.56
CA GLN A 16 0.79 15.10 -0.34
C GLN A 16 0.00 13.78 -0.48
N LYS A 17 0.24 13.00 -1.54
CA LYS A 17 -0.46 11.71 -1.73
C LYS A 17 -0.20 10.71 -0.59
N LEU A 18 1.04 10.63 -0.10
CA LEU A 18 1.36 9.78 1.04
C LEU A 18 0.71 10.29 2.34
N SER A 19 0.62 11.61 2.53
CA SER A 19 -0.10 12.19 3.68
C SER A 19 -1.60 11.88 3.65
N TYR A 20 -2.23 11.90 2.48
CA TYR A 20 -3.62 11.46 2.32
C TYR A 20 -3.76 9.97 2.60
N LEU A 21 -2.89 9.13 2.02
CA LEU A 21 -2.91 7.69 2.27
C LEU A 21 -2.77 7.39 3.76
N LYS A 22 -1.88 8.09 4.46
CA LYS A 22 -1.74 8.00 5.92
C LYS A 22 -3.06 8.31 6.63
N ALA A 23 -3.69 9.45 6.30
CA ALA A 23 -4.94 9.85 6.91
C ALA A 23 -6.08 8.85 6.65
N GLU A 24 -6.14 8.24 5.47
CA GLU A 24 -7.12 7.20 5.15
C GLU A 24 -6.88 5.89 5.92
N PHE A 25 -5.62 5.50 6.15
CA PHE A 25 -5.29 4.36 7.00
C PHE A 25 -5.60 4.63 8.47
N ASP A 26 -5.24 5.80 8.99
CA ASP A 26 -5.52 6.20 10.37
C ASP A 26 -7.03 6.28 10.65
N ALA A 27 -7.83 6.63 9.63
CA ALA A 27 -9.29 6.64 9.68
C ALA A 27 -9.92 5.25 9.41
N GLU A 28 -9.11 4.21 9.19
CA GLU A 28 -9.55 2.84 8.84
C GLU A 28 -10.48 2.79 7.62
N ARG A 29 -10.34 3.75 6.69
CA ARG A 29 -11.15 3.85 5.46
C ARG A 29 -10.57 3.07 4.29
N ILE A 30 -9.30 2.68 4.38
CA ILE A 30 -8.64 1.82 3.41
C ILE A 30 -9.07 0.36 3.65
N SER A 31 -9.86 -0.18 2.74
CA SER A 31 -10.39 -1.55 2.77
C SER A 31 -9.88 -2.42 1.62
N SER A 32 -9.30 -1.82 0.57
CA SER A 32 -8.78 -2.53 -0.58
C SER A 32 -7.41 -2.03 -1.06
N TRP A 33 -6.65 -2.89 -1.73
CA TRP A 33 -5.36 -2.50 -2.31
C TRP A 33 -5.52 -1.51 -3.47
N GLU A 34 -6.64 -1.53 -4.18
CA GLU A 34 -6.96 -0.56 -5.23
C GLU A 34 -7.01 0.87 -4.68
N GLN A 35 -7.54 1.06 -3.46
CA GLN A 35 -7.54 2.36 -2.78
C GLN A 35 -6.11 2.81 -2.46
N VAL A 36 -5.26 1.89 -2.01
CA VAL A 36 -3.82 2.18 -1.81
C VAL A 36 -3.18 2.62 -3.14
N PHE A 37 -3.47 1.90 -4.22
CA PHE A 37 -2.89 2.15 -5.54
C PHE A 37 -3.36 3.44 -6.21
N ALA A 38 -4.51 3.99 -5.79
CA ALA A 38 -4.97 5.30 -6.21
C ALA A 38 -4.02 6.43 -5.77
N PHE A 39 -3.35 6.26 -4.61
CA PHE A 39 -2.43 7.25 -4.06
C PHE A 39 -0.97 6.88 -4.27
N TYR A 40 -0.66 5.58 -4.31
CA TYR A 40 0.71 5.10 -4.33
C TYR A 40 0.90 3.98 -5.35
N ALA A 41 1.66 4.27 -6.41
CA ALA A 41 1.82 3.37 -7.54
C ALA A 41 2.44 2.02 -7.14
N VAL A 42 1.84 0.93 -7.63
CA VAL A 42 2.26 -0.46 -7.38
C VAL A 42 3.76 -0.67 -7.62
N SER A 43 4.29 -0.13 -8.73
CA SER A 43 5.70 -0.24 -9.08
C SER A 43 6.62 0.47 -8.09
N THR A 44 6.20 1.63 -7.59
CA THR A 44 6.95 2.39 -6.59
C THR A 44 6.94 1.66 -5.25
N ILE A 45 5.79 1.14 -4.80
CA ILE A 45 5.71 0.32 -3.58
C ILE A 45 6.64 -0.89 -3.66
N ALA A 46 6.65 -1.60 -4.80
CA ALA A 46 7.51 -2.76 -4.99
C ALA A 46 9.00 -2.39 -4.86
N VAL A 47 9.42 -1.28 -5.48
CA VAL A 47 10.79 -0.75 -5.39
C VAL A 47 11.13 -0.37 -3.96
N ASP A 48 10.26 0.36 -3.27
CA ASP A 48 10.52 0.86 -1.91
C ASP A 48 10.55 -0.28 -0.88
N LEU A 49 9.83 -1.37 -1.12
CA LEU A 49 9.92 -2.60 -0.32
C LEU A 49 11.13 -3.48 -0.67
N GLY A 50 11.85 -3.17 -1.76
CA GLY A 50 12.94 -4.01 -2.28
C GLY A 50 12.47 -5.36 -2.83
N ILE A 51 11.23 -5.42 -3.33
CA ILE A 51 10.60 -6.65 -3.85
C ILE A 51 10.39 -6.50 -5.36
N HIS A 52 10.62 -7.57 -6.11
CA HIS A 52 10.31 -7.59 -7.54
C HIS A 52 8.81 -7.33 -7.80
N TYR A 53 8.47 -6.52 -8.81
CA TYR A 53 7.09 -6.11 -9.14
C TYR A 53 6.11 -7.28 -9.21
N ASN A 54 6.44 -8.33 -9.99
CA ASN A 54 5.58 -9.51 -10.13
C ASN A 54 5.36 -10.24 -8.80
N THR A 55 6.36 -10.24 -7.92
CA THR A 55 6.27 -10.84 -6.58
C THR A 55 5.33 -10.02 -5.71
N PHE A 56 5.44 -8.69 -5.73
CA PHE A 56 4.52 -7.80 -5.04
C PHE A 56 3.08 -7.99 -5.52
N GLN A 57 2.85 -8.01 -6.84
CA GLN A 57 1.52 -8.26 -7.40
C GLN A 57 0.94 -9.61 -6.96
N ARG A 58 1.76 -10.66 -6.89
CA ARG A 58 1.33 -11.97 -6.37
C ARG A 58 0.94 -11.90 -4.89
N LYS A 59 1.69 -11.15 -4.07
CA LYS A 59 1.39 -10.95 -2.65
C LYS A 59 0.12 -10.14 -2.45
N VAL A 60 -0.12 -9.09 -3.25
CA VAL A 60 -1.38 -8.31 -3.24
C VAL A 60 -2.59 -9.19 -3.60
N LYS A 61 -2.44 -10.09 -4.59
CA LYS A 61 -3.50 -11.06 -4.94
C LYS A 61 -3.73 -12.06 -3.81
N THR A 62 -2.66 -12.50 -3.15
CA THR A 62 -2.70 -13.48 -2.06
C THR A 62 -2.00 -12.93 -0.82
N ASN A 63 -2.75 -12.16 -0.04
CA ASN A 63 -2.27 -11.40 1.12
C ASN A 63 -1.53 -12.23 2.18
N ARG A 64 -1.75 -13.55 2.23
CA ARG A 64 -1.02 -14.48 3.12
C ARG A 64 0.47 -14.58 2.82
N PHE A 65 0.91 -14.14 1.64
CA PHE A 65 2.32 -14.22 1.26
C PHE A 65 3.14 -13.02 1.73
N PHE A 66 2.53 -11.97 2.27
CA PHE A 66 3.28 -10.90 2.91
C PHE A 66 3.93 -11.41 4.20
N THR A 67 5.22 -11.10 4.39
CA THR A 67 5.88 -11.31 5.67
C THR A 67 5.63 -10.13 6.60
N LEU A 68 5.73 -10.33 7.91
CA LEU A 68 5.60 -9.25 8.89
C LEU A 68 6.59 -8.11 8.62
N ASP A 69 7.85 -8.43 8.28
CA ASP A 69 8.87 -7.43 7.96
C ASP A 69 8.55 -6.59 6.73
N GLU A 70 7.87 -7.17 5.73
CA GLU A 70 7.40 -6.41 4.55
C GLU A 70 6.27 -5.45 4.94
N LEU A 71 5.35 -5.88 5.80
CA LEU A 71 4.23 -5.05 6.28
C LEU A 71 4.72 -3.91 7.18
N ILE A 72 5.67 -4.18 8.08
CA ILE A 72 6.28 -3.17 8.93
C ILE A 72 7.06 -2.15 8.09
N ARG A 73 7.82 -2.60 7.08
CA ARG A 73 8.51 -1.68 6.15
C ARG A 73 7.52 -0.85 5.36
N PHE A 74 6.44 -1.45 4.85
CA PHE A 74 5.39 -0.71 4.15
C PHE A 74 4.79 0.39 5.03
N ALA A 75 4.46 0.05 6.29
CA ALA A 75 3.96 1.00 7.27
C ALA A 75 4.94 2.15 7.53
N GLY A 76 6.25 1.85 7.62
CA GLY A 76 7.29 2.87 7.75
C GLY A 76 7.40 3.81 6.55
N ILE A 77 7.21 3.30 5.33
CA ILE A 77 7.24 4.10 4.09
C ILE A 77 6.08 5.08 4.03
N ILE A 78 4.87 4.64 4.40
CA ILE A 78 3.67 5.50 4.42
C ILE A 78 3.50 6.26 5.74
N ASN A 79 4.41 6.06 6.70
CA ASN A 79 4.39 6.65 8.03
C ASN A 79 3.08 6.39 8.81
N VAL A 80 2.61 5.15 8.84
CA VAL A 80 1.40 4.69 9.54
C VAL A 80 1.78 3.67 10.62
N ASP A 81 0.95 3.50 11.66
CA ASP A 81 1.12 2.41 12.62
C ASP A 81 1.09 1.05 11.89
N HIS A 82 2.13 0.23 12.08
CA HIS A 82 2.25 -1.10 11.49
C HIS A 82 1.06 -2.02 11.82
N ARG A 83 0.40 -1.82 12.96
CA ARG A 83 -0.81 -2.57 13.34
C ARG A 83 -1.96 -2.33 12.39
N LEU A 84 -2.16 -1.09 11.93
CA LEU A 84 -3.22 -0.75 10.97
C LEU A 84 -2.99 -1.46 9.64
N VAL A 85 -1.75 -1.46 9.16
CA VAL A 85 -1.36 -2.15 7.93
C VAL A 85 -1.53 -3.67 8.06
N ILE A 86 -1.10 -4.25 9.18
CA ILE A 86 -1.25 -5.69 9.43
C ILE A 86 -2.73 -6.08 9.49
N ASN A 87 -3.54 -5.32 10.23
CA ASN A 87 -4.98 -5.56 10.33
C ASN A 87 -5.65 -5.47 8.96
N PHE A 88 -5.34 -4.44 8.17
CA PHE A 88 -5.81 -4.30 6.80
C PHE A 88 -5.52 -5.54 5.93
N VAL A 89 -4.30 -6.08 5.99
CA VAL A 89 -3.94 -7.29 5.23
C VAL A 89 -4.66 -8.53 5.76
N VAL A 90 -4.82 -8.64 7.08
CA VAL A 90 -5.57 -9.73 7.74
C VAL A 90 -7.05 -9.70 7.36
N ASP A 91 -7.69 -8.53 7.37
CA ASP A 91 -9.10 -8.36 7.04
C ASP A 91 -9.38 -8.83 5.62
N GLN A 92 -8.50 -8.52 4.67
CA GLN A 92 -8.64 -9.02 3.31
C GLN A 92 -8.45 -10.54 3.18
N ILE A 93 -7.73 -11.19 4.10
CA ILE A 93 -7.64 -12.66 4.14
C ILE A 93 -8.96 -13.25 4.66
N VAL A 94 -9.53 -12.65 5.70
CA VAL A 94 -10.78 -13.11 6.34
C VAL A 94 -11.98 -12.88 5.42
N VAL A 95 -12.10 -11.69 4.82
CA VAL A 95 -13.18 -11.35 3.88
C VAL A 95 -13.17 -12.25 2.64
N LYS A 96 -11.99 -12.63 2.13
CA LYS A 96 -11.89 -13.61 1.04
C LYS A 96 -12.39 -15.01 1.43
N LYS A 97 -12.29 -15.38 2.71
CA LYS A 97 -12.84 -16.65 3.21
C LYS A 97 -14.37 -16.63 3.28
N GLY A 98 -14.97 -15.47 3.57
CA GLY A 98 -16.43 -15.29 3.63
C GLY A 98 -17.14 -15.29 2.27
N LYS A 99 -16.45 -15.03 1.16
CA LYS A 99 -17.04 -15.06 -0.20
C LYS A 99 -16.88 -16.40 -0.94
N ALA A 100 -16.26 -17.40 -0.32
CA ALA A 100 -16.02 -18.73 -0.89
C ALA A 100 -16.95 -19.81 -0.30
N GLN A 101 -18.22 -19.46 -0.03
CA GLN A 101 -19.25 -20.44 0.30
C GLN A 101 -20.63 -19.97 -0.20
N PRO A 102 -21.08 -20.44 -1.37
CA PRO A 102 -22.38 -21.04 -1.50
C PRO A 102 -22.19 -22.57 -1.53
N GLY A 103 -23.05 -23.26 -0.77
CA GLY A 103 -23.09 -24.73 -0.74
C GLY A 103 -23.55 -25.36 -2.03
#